data_AF-A0A2N4S6Q1-F1
#
_entry.id   AF-A0A2N4S6Q1-F1
#
_cell.length_a   1.000
_cell.length_b   1.000
_cell.length_c   1.000
_cell.angle_alpha   90.00
_cell.angle_beta   90.00
_cell.angle_gamma   90.00
#
_symmetry.space_group_name_H-M   'P 1'
#
loop_
_entity.id
_entity.type
_entity.pdbx_description
1 polymer ?
#
loop_
_entity_poly.entity_id
_entity_poly.type
_entity_poly.pdbx_seq_one_letter_code
_entity_poly.pdbx_strand_id
1 'polypeptide(L)' 'MIQTILIGIVLLLVAVLLMGVKVFFTKDGEFPNTHIGASKAMQDRNILCASDQDTQMRAKVNPVELILKSEHKK' A
#
# COMPACT_ATOMS: atom_id res chain seq x y z
N MET A 1 23.69 21.94 -30.78
CA MET A 1 24.03 21.01 -29.67
C MET A 1 23.76 21.62 -28.30
N ILE A 2 24.40 22.74 -27.93
CA ILE A 2 24.19 23.36 -26.60
C ILE A 2 22.73 23.76 -26.36
N GLN A 3 22.06 24.38 -27.35
CA GLN A 3 20.64 24.75 -27.22
C GLN A 3 19.74 23.53 -26.93
N THR A 4 20.00 22.41 -27.59
CA THR A 4 19.24 21.17 -27.41
C THR A 4 19.42 20.61 -26.00
N ILE A 5 20.65 20.67 -25.46
CA ILE A 5 20.97 20.26 -24.09
C ILE A 5 20.25 21.17 -23.08
N LEU A 6 20.29 22.49 -23.28
CA LEU A 6 19.60 23.44 -22.40
C LEU A 6 18.08 23.19 -22.36
N ILE A 7 17.46 22.98 -23.52
CA ILE A 7 16.03 22.65 -23.60
C ILE A 7 15.73 21.32 -22.87
N GLY A 8 16.59 20.31 -23.02
CA GLY A 8 16.45 19.04 -22.32
C GLY A 8 16.52 19.18 -20.79
N ILE A 9 17.45 19.99 -20.27
CA ILE A 9 17.57 20.26 -18.84
C ILE A 9 16.32 20.95 -18.31
N VAL A 10 15.81 21.97 -19.02
CA VAL A 10 14.61 22.69 -18.63
C VAL A 10 13.40 21.74 -18.57
N LEU A 11 13.23 20.88 -19.58
CA LEU A 11 12.16 19.90 -19.60
C LEU A 11 12.26 18.89 -18.46
N LEU A 12 13.46 18.40 -18.16
CA LEU A 12 13.67 17.48 -17.03
C LEU A 12 13.31 18.14 -15.68
N LEU A 13 13.72 19.39 -15.47
CA LEU A 13 13.37 20.12 -14.26
C LEU A 13 11.87 20.31 -14.13
N VAL A 14 11.18 20.69 -15.21
CA VAL A 14 9.72 20.81 -15.22
C VAL A 14 9.06 19.46 -14.91
N ALA A 15 9.54 18.36 -15.50
CA ALA A 15 9.00 17.03 -15.25
C ALA A 15 9.14 16.61 -13.77
N VAL A 16 10.32 16.82 -13.16
CA VAL A 16 10.56 16.51 -11.75
C VAL A 16 9.66 17.35 -10.84
N LEU A 17 9.55 18.66 -11.12
CA LEU A 17 8.66 19.55 -10.36
C LEU A 17 7.19 19.13 -10.46
N LEU A 18 6.73 18.75 -11.65
CA LEU A 18 5.36 18.26 -11.88
C LEU A 18 5.08 16.93 -11.19
N MET A 19 6.03 16.00 -11.18
CA MET A 19 5.88 14.72 -10.45
C MET A 19 5.84 14.93 -8.93
N GLY A 20 6.60 15.91 -8.43
CA GLY A 20 6.73 16.18 -7.00
C GLY A 20 5.86 17.32 -6.47
N VAL A 21 4.84 17.81 -7.19
CA VAL A 21 4.09 19.03 -6.80
C VAL A 21 3.60 18.95 -5.36
N LYS A 22 3.06 17.80 -4.95
CA LYS A 22 2.59 17.61 -3.57
C LYS A 22 3.73 17.66 -2.56
N VAL A 23 4.88 17.07 -2.88
CA VAL A 23 6.06 17.02 -2.00
C VAL A 23 6.71 18.41 -1.88
N PHE A 24 6.83 19.15 -2.98
CA PHE A 24 7.52 20.45 -3.00
C PHE A 24 6.64 21.64 -2.54
N PHE A 25 5.32 21.59 -2.76
CA PHE A 25 4.44 22.75 -2.56
C PHE A 25 3.39 22.55 -1.45
N THR A 26 3.41 21.45 -0.68
CA THR A 26 2.52 21.29 0.48
C THR A 26 3.33 21.29 1.79
N LYS A 27 2.74 21.82 2.88
CA LYS A 27 3.41 21.94 4.19
C LYS A 27 3.78 20.57 4.80
N ASP A 28 2.96 19.56 4.55
CA ASP A 28 3.17 18.17 4.96
C ASP A 28 3.53 17.32 3.72
N GLY A 29 4.44 17.83 2.90
CA GLY A 29 4.85 17.24 1.62
C GLY A 29 5.63 15.94 1.80
N GLU A 30 4.94 14.86 2.13
CA GLU A 30 5.51 13.52 2.19
C GLU A 30 5.20 12.72 0.93
N PHE A 31 6.13 11.83 0.55
CA PHE A 31 5.82 10.82 -0.45
C PHE A 31 4.71 9.91 0.09
N PRO A 32 3.68 9.59 -0.73
CA PRO A 32 2.61 8.72 -0.27
C PRO A 32 3.18 7.37 0.15
N ASN A 33 2.74 6.87 1.31
CA ASN A 33 3.09 5.54 1.77
C ASN A 33 2.58 4.50 0.76
N THR A 34 3.49 3.86 0.03
CA THR A 34 3.18 2.80 -0.94
C THR A 34 3.02 1.42 -0.29
N HIS A 35 3.12 1.34 1.03
CA HIS A 35 2.84 0.13 1.78
C HIS A 35 1.34 -0.20 1.73
N ILE A 36 1.01 -1.34 1.12
CA ILE A 36 -0.37 -1.84 0.98
C ILE A 36 -1.07 -1.91 2.34
N GLY A 37 -0.37 -2.38 3.38
CA GLY A 37 -0.91 -2.51 4.73
C GLY A 37 -1.24 -1.19 5.41
N ALA A 38 -0.62 -0.07 5.03
CA ALA A 38 -0.90 1.26 5.58
C ALA A 38 -2.02 2.00 4.82
N SER A 39 -2.48 1.45 3.69
CA SER A 39 -3.51 2.07 2.87
C SER A 39 -4.90 1.75 3.40
N LYS A 40 -5.55 2.75 4.01
CA LYS A 40 -6.95 2.63 4.48
C LYS A 40 -7.91 2.19 3.37
N ALA A 41 -7.73 2.72 2.15
CA ALA A 41 -8.55 2.34 1.00
C ALA A 41 -8.41 0.86 0.60
N MET A 42 -7.25 0.24 0.85
CA MET A 42 -7.04 -1.19 0.62
C MET A 42 -7.61 -2.04 1.75
N GLN A 43 -7.47 -1.57 3.00
CA GLN A 43 -8.07 -2.20 4.17
C GLN A 43 -9.60 -2.22 4.09
N ASP A 44 -10.23 -1.13 3.64
CA ASP A 44 -11.69 -1.04 3.43
C ASP A 44 -12.20 -2.08 2.41
N ARG A 45 -11.31 -2.54 1.51
CA ARG A 45 -11.59 -3.59 0.53
C ARG A 45 -11.23 -5.00 1.02
N ASN A 46 -10.87 -5.16 2.30
CA ASN A 46 -10.34 -6.40 2.89
C ASN A 46 -9.06 -6.93 2.19
N ILE A 47 -8.26 -6.05 1.59
CA ILE A 47 -6.98 -6.42 0.98
C ILE A 47 -5.88 -6.19 2.01
N LEU A 48 -5.32 -7.29 2.54
CA LEU A 48 -4.26 -7.28 3.57
C LEU A 48 -2.94 -7.83 3.00
N CYS A 49 -1.83 -7.59 3.70
CA CYS A 49 -0.56 -8.21 3.33
C CYS A 49 -0.58 -9.73 3.62
N ALA A 50 0.29 -10.50 2.95
CA ALA A 50 0.36 -11.94 3.12
C ALA A 50 0.59 -12.34 4.60
N SER A 51 1.47 -11.63 5.32
CA SER A 51 1.77 -11.90 6.74
C SER A 51 0.56 -11.69 7.67
N ASP A 52 -0.22 -10.64 7.43
CA ASP A 52 -1.45 -10.37 8.19
C ASP A 52 -2.52 -11.41 7.87
N GLN A 53 -2.64 -11.82 6.61
CA GLN A 53 -3.56 -12.89 6.20
C GLN A 53 -3.18 -14.23 6.85
N ASP A 54 -1.89 -14.57 6.85
CA ASP A 54 -1.36 -15.78 7.50
C ASP A 54 -1.62 -15.78 9.00
N THR A 55 -1.42 -14.63 9.66
CA THR A 55 -1.68 -14.48 11.11
C THR A 55 -3.17 -14.64 11.42
N GLN A 56 -4.04 -14.04 10.61
CA GLN A 56 -5.48 -14.21 10.73
C GLN A 56 -5.92 -15.66 10.48
N MET A 57 -5.33 -16.35 9.51
CA MET A 57 -5.62 -17.76 9.28
C MET A 57 -5.19 -18.64 10.45
N ARG A 58 -4.04 -18.37 11.07
CA ARG A 58 -3.59 -19.09 12.27
C ARG A 58 -4.48 -18.85 13.49
N ALA A 59 -5.06 -17.66 13.61
CA ALA A 59 -5.98 -17.32 14.70
C ALA A 59 -7.38 -17.93 14.53
N LYS A 60 -7.75 -18.37 13.32
CA LYS A 60 -9.04 -19.03 13.08
C LYS A 60 -9.00 -20.47 13.58
N VAL A 61 -9.96 -20.82 14.43
CA VAL A 61 -10.23 -22.21 14.82
C VAL A 61 -10.62 -23.04 13.61
N ASN A 62 -10.08 -24.26 13.53
CA ASN A 62 -10.36 -25.14 12.42
C ASN A 62 -11.85 -25.54 12.44
N PRO A 63 -12.62 -25.31 11.35
CA PRO A 63 -14.03 -25.67 11.28
C PRO A 63 -14.29 -27.15 11.60
N VAL A 64 -13.35 -28.04 11.22
CA VAL A 64 -13.44 -29.47 11.50
C VAL A 64 -13.39 -29.75 12.99
N GLU A 65 -12.54 -29.04 13.73
CA GLU A 65 -12.42 -29.19 15.18
C GLU A 65 -13.70 -28.73 15.90
N LEU A 66 -14.31 -27.63 15.44
CA LEU A 66 -15.59 -27.15 15.96
C LEU A 66 -16.72 -28.17 15.75
N ILE A 67 -16.77 -28.79 14.57
CA ILE A 67 -17.77 -29.82 14.24
C ILE A 67 -17.59 -31.03 15.15
N LEU A 68 -16.37 -31.57 15.27
CA LEU A 68 -16.07 -32.72 16.13
C LEU A 68 -16.44 -32.47 17.59
N LYS A 69 -16.19 -31.26 18.10
CA LYS A 69 -16.54 -30.88 19.48
C LYS A 69 -18.06 -30.75 19.69
N SER A 70 -18.81 -30.39 18.64
CA SER A 70 -20.27 -30.30 18.70
C SER A 70 -20.95 -31.69 18.69
N GLU A 71 -20.41 -32.63 17.90
CA GLU A 71 -20.89 -34.02 17.84
C GLU A 71 -20.65 -34.77 19.16
N HIS A 72 -19.48 -34.57 19.80
CA HIS A 72 -19.15 -35.20 21.08
C HIS A 72 -19.89 -34.62 22.30
N LYS A 73 -20.58 -33.49 22.15
CA LYS A 73 -21.33 -32.82 23.24
C LYS A 73 -22.82 -33.19 23.27
N LYS A 74 -23.29 -33.97 22.30
CA LYS A 74 -24.66 -34.47 22.20
C LYS A 74 -24.76 -35.88 22.80
#